data_AF-X0PI88-F1
#
_entry.id   AF-X0PI88-F1
#
_cell.length_a   1.000
_cell.length_b   1.000
_cell.length_c   1.000
_cell.angle_alpha   90.00
_cell.angle_beta   90.00
_cell.angle_gamma   90.00
#
_symmetry.space_group_name_H-M   'P 1'
#
loop_
_entity.id
_entity.type
_entity.pdbx_description
1 polymer ?
#
loop_
_entity_poly.entity_id
_entity_poly.type
_entity_poly.pdbx_seq_one_letter_code
_entity_poly.pdbx_strand_id
1 'polypeptide(L)'
;MKHRKIIMLLLSGFLLIGIFIPTQSAKAEAYKKIDQFYDYDSVATINGTWGANLYINNDSHKEFDRILPKDTQWQIFGYTKRKDGFYYWAGGDQWIQANQAIVHVDNKSDAILNVVAKYGDSNNPDTWWLSDHISNGYWGTDYWRVKEMTIIGVSYIYQYVVYPDGSSYRLDNSDNPM
;
A
#
# COMPACT_ATOMS: atom_id res chain seq x y z
N MET A 1 51.35 -33.95 35.96
CA MET A 1 50.47 -34.51 37.02
C MET A 1 49.28 -33.57 37.14
N LYS A 2 48.07 -33.96 36.68
CA LYS A 2 46.95 -34.51 37.50
C LYS A 2 46.71 -33.62 38.74
N HIS A 3 45.60 -32.87 38.83
CA HIS A 3 44.28 -33.43 39.15
C HIS A 3 43.07 -32.66 38.59
N ARG A 4 42.03 -33.45 38.28
CA ARG A 4 40.63 -33.11 37.99
C ARG A 4 39.81 -32.94 39.28
N LYS A 5 38.68 -32.22 39.20
CA LYS A 5 37.33 -32.47 39.83
C LYS A 5 36.44 -31.25 39.48
N ILE A 6 35.58 -31.31 38.46
CA ILE A 6 34.16 -31.76 38.43
C ILE A 6 33.35 -31.29 39.65
N ILE A 7 32.44 -30.33 39.42
CA ILE A 7 31.13 -30.24 40.10
C ILE A 7 30.07 -30.02 39.02
N MET A 8 29.18 -31.00 38.90
CA MET A 8 27.87 -30.95 38.24
C MET A 8 26.83 -30.39 39.22
N LEU A 9 25.84 -29.65 38.71
CA LEU A 9 24.37 -29.86 38.85
C LEU A 9 23.64 -28.52 38.58
N LEU A 10 22.86 -28.42 37.50
CA LEU A 10 21.40 -28.66 37.40
C LEU A 10 20.56 -27.54 38.03
N LEU A 11 19.91 -26.70 37.20
CA LEU A 11 18.48 -26.41 37.36
C LEU A 11 17.86 -25.77 36.10
N SER A 12 17.09 -26.60 35.40
CA SER A 12 15.75 -26.34 34.87
C SER A 12 15.22 -24.90 34.89
N GLY A 13 15.13 -24.28 33.71
CA GLY A 13 14.28 -23.13 33.44
C GLY A 13 13.46 -23.40 32.18
N PHE A 14 12.30 -24.03 32.37
CA PHE A 14 11.31 -24.30 31.32
C PHE A 14 10.80 -23.00 30.70
N LEU A 15 10.74 -22.99 29.37
CA LEU A 15 9.71 -22.38 28.52
C LEU A 15 9.04 -21.08 29.00
N LEU A 16 9.35 -20.01 28.28
CA LEU A 16 8.33 -19.12 27.74
C LEU A 16 8.88 -18.55 26.42
N ILE A 17 8.89 -19.38 25.38
CA ILE A 17 8.82 -18.85 24.02
C ILE A 17 7.38 -18.32 23.91
N GLY A 18 7.18 -17.09 24.37
CA GLY A 18 6.00 -16.33 24.06
C GLY A 18 6.00 -16.14 22.55
N ILE A 19 5.28 -17.02 21.84
CA ILE A 19 4.91 -16.77 20.46
C ILE A 19 3.95 -15.60 20.52
N PHE A 20 4.48 -14.38 20.52
CA PHE A 20 3.72 -13.22 20.07
C PHE A 20 3.48 -13.48 18.59
N ILE A 21 2.36 -14.13 18.28
CA ILE A 21 1.73 -13.96 16.98
C ILE A 21 1.01 -12.63 17.13
N PRO A 22 1.50 -11.50 16.57
CA PRO A 22 0.60 -10.41 16.30
C PRO A 22 -0.40 -10.95 15.28
N THR A 23 -1.55 -11.45 15.74
CA THR A 23 -2.73 -11.57 14.90
C THR A 23 -3.31 -10.18 14.72
N GLN A 24 -2.55 -9.32 14.05
CA GLN A 24 -3.14 -8.17 13.40
C GLN A 24 -3.40 -8.60 11.97
N SER A 25 -4.57 -9.22 11.76
CA SER A 25 -5.26 -8.98 10.50
C SER A 25 -5.41 -7.47 10.43
N ALA A 26 -4.50 -6.82 9.71
CA ALA A 26 -4.52 -5.38 9.52
C ALA A 26 -5.93 -5.03 9.03
N LYS A 27 -6.72 -4.45 9.94
CA LYS A 27 -7.93 -3.73 9.57
C LYS A 27 -7.47 -2.67 8.57
N ALA A 28 -8.22 -2.46 7.51
CA ALA A 28 -7.92 -1.56 6.39
C ALA A 28 -7.84 -0.06 6.77
N GLU A 29 -7.43 0.26 7.99
CA GLU A 29 -7.43 1.59 8.61
C GLU A 29 -6.25 2.47 8.17
N ALA A 30 -5.24 1.89 7.51
CA ALA A 30 -4.01 2.62 7.18
C ALA A 30 -4.14 3.58 5.97
N TYR A 31 -5.20 3.54 5.17
CA TYR A 31 -5.27 4.39 3.96
C TYR A 31 -6.19 5.59 4.09
N LYS A 32 -6.78 5.84 5.27
CA LYS A 32 -7.87 6.82 5.40
C LYS A 32 -7.51 8.09 6.16
N LYS A 33 -6.54 8.04 7.06
CA LYS A 33 -6.19 9.18 7.92
C LYS A 33 -5.46 10.25 7.10
N ILE A 34 -6.09 11.41 7.00
CA ILE A 34 -5.52 12.60 6.39
C ILE A 34 -4.38 13.10 7.27
N ASP A 35 -3.33 13.61 6.64
CA ASP A 35 -2.13 14.17 7.28
C ASP A 35 -1.30 13.18 8.12
N GLN A 36 -1.55 11.88 7.95
CA GLN A 36 -0.72 10.83 8.52
C GLN A 36 0.32 10.34 7.51
N PHE A 37 1.57 10.25 7.96
CA PHE A 37 2.67 9.64 7.24
C PHE A 37 2.72 8.13 7.48
N TYR A 38 3.02 7.39 6.42
CA TYR A 38 3.23 5.95 6.44
C TYR A 38 4.58 5.65 5.80
N ASP A 39 5.45 4.97 6.54
CA ASP A 39 6.70 4.43 6.00
C ASP A 39 6.38 3.44 4.89
N TYR A 40 7.05 3.60 3.75
CA TYR A 40 6.81 2.78 2.57
C TYR A 40 8.01 2.84 1.62
N ASP A 41 8.83 1.80 1.66
CA ASP A 41 10.03 1.67 0.84
C ASP A 41 9.69 0.94 -0.47
N SER A 42 9.74 1.65 -1.59
CA SER A 42 9.42 1.10 -2.92
C SER A 42 9.98 1.99 -4.04
N VAL A 43 9.80 1.57 -5.29
CA VAL A 43 10.12 2.35 -6.48
C VAL A 43 8.84 2.69 -7.22
N ALA A 44 8.58 3.99 -7.36
CA ALA A 44 7.48 4.50 -8.16
C ALA A 44 7.92 4.73 -9.60
N THR A 45 7.10 4.31 -10.57
CA THR A 45 7.27 4.65 -11.98
C THR A 45 6.29 5.76 -12.35
N ILE A 46 6.79 6.84 -12.94
CA ILE A 46 5.96 7.97 -13.37
C ILE A 46 5.13 7.56 -14.59
N ASN A 47 3.80 7.57 -14.46
CA ASN A 47 2.91 7.11 -15.53
C ASN A 47 1.87 8.16 -15.97
N GLY A 48 1.89 9.37 -15.40
CA GLY A 48 1.06 10.47 -15.92
C GLY A 48 1.35 10.77 -17.39
N THR A 49 0.33 11.18 -18.15
CA THR A 49 0.44 11.46 -19.61
C THR A 49 1.59 12.41 -19.94
N TRP A 50 1.83 13.39 -19.07
CA TRP A 50 2.86 14.42 -19.24
C TRP A 50 3.98 14.32 -18.19
N GLY A 51 4.06 13.22 -17.44
CA GLY A 51 4.92 13.09 -16.27
C GLY A 51 4.14 13.24 -14.94
N ALA A 52 4.86 13.53 -13.86
CA ALA A 52 4.28 13.76 -12.53
C ALA A 52 4.77 15.07 -11.93
N ASN A 53 3.89 15.76 -11.21
CA ASN A 53 4.23 16.95 -10.45
C ASN A 53 5.06 16.57 -9.21
N LEU A 54 6.20 17.22 -9.06
CA LEU A 54 7.01 17.21 -7.85
C LEU A 54 6.73 18.49 -7.07
N TYR A 55 6.45 18.35 -5.78
CA TYR A 55 6.23 19.46 -4.86
C TYR A 55 7.32 19.52 -3.79
N ILE A 56 7.60 20.73 -3.31
CA ILE A 56 8.32 20.98 -2.05
C ILE A 56 7.29 21.17 -0.95
N ASN A 57 7.54 20.61 0.23
CA ASN A 57 6.56 20.41 1.29
C ASN A 57 5.38 19.54 0.83
N ASN A 58 4.53 19.19 1.78
CA ASN A 58 3.33 18.41 1.52
C ASN A 58 2.24 18.77 2.52
N ASP A 59 1.87 20.03 2.57
CA ASP A 59 0.76 20.52 3.39
C ASP A 59 -0.17 21.40 2.54
N SER A 60 -0.86 22.35 3.16
CA SER A 60 -1.69 23.34 2.46
C SER A 60 -0.89 24.40 1.68
N HIS A 61 0.41 24.49 1.90
CA HIS A 61 1.33 25.45 1.29
C HIS A 61 2.37 24.78 0.40
N LYS A 62 2.18 23.51 0.02
CA LYS A 62 3.08 22.81 -0.90
C LYS A 62 3.29 23.63 -2.19
N GLU A 63 4.54 23.70 -2.61
CA GLU A 63 4.97 24.50 -3.75
C GLU A 63 5.33 23.58 -4.91
N PHE A 64 4.84 23.87 -6.11
CA PHE A 64 5.27 23.13 -7.29
C PHE A 64 6.76 23.42 -7.57
N ASP A 65 7.56 22.36 -7.72
CA ASP A 65 8.97 22.45 -8.14
C ASP A 65 9.09 22.25 -9.65
N ARG A 66 8.79 21.03 -10.11
CA ARG A 66 8.98 20.63 -11.51
C ARG A 66 8.12 19.42 -11.89
N ILE A 67 8.16 19.08 -13.19
CA ILE A 67 7.59 17.85 -13.72
C ILE A 67 8.69 16.78 -13.80
N LEU A 68 8.43 15.62 -13.23
CA LEU A 68 9.22 14.41 -13.41
C LEU A 68 8.85 13.76 -14.75
N PRO A 69 9.83 13.41 -15.61
CA PRO A 69 9.52 12.83 -16.91
C PRO A 69 8.77 11.49 -16.79
N LYS A 70 7.86 11.24 -17.74
CA LYS A 70 7.15 9.96 -17.87
C LYS A 70 8.17 8.81 -17.99
N ASP A 71 7.80 7.65 -17.45
CA ASP A 71 8.54 6.40 -17.46
C ASP A 71 9.88 6.44 -16.69
N THR A 72 10.13 7.51 -15.92
CA THR A 72 11.24 7.54 -14.97
C THR A 72 10.87 6.84 -13.67
N GLN A 73 11.88 6.27 -13.01
CA GLN A 73 11.74 5.56 -11.75
C GLN A 73 12.32 6.39 -10.60
N TRP A 74 11.60 6.42 -9.49
CA TRP A 74 11.96 7.20 -8.31
C TRP A 74 11.82 6.33 -7.07
N GLN A 75 12.88 6.30 -6.26
CA GLN A 75 12.80 5.74 -4.93
C GLN A 75 11.80 6.55 -4.11
N ILE A 76 10.89 5.86 -3.44
CA ILE A 76 9.96 6.45 -2.48
C ILE A 76 10.17 5.81 -1.12
N PHE A 77 9.98 6.59 -0.07
CA PHE A 77 10.28 6.19 1.31
C PHE A 77 9.05 6.24 2.21
N GLY A 78 7.93 6.76 1.69
CA GLY A 78 6.69 6.85 2.41
C GLY A 78 5.60 7.47 1.57
N TYR A 79 4.40 7.57 2.15
CA TYR A 79 3.30 8.27 1.55
C TYR A 79 2.40 8.93 2.60
N THR A 80 1.57 9.86 2.15
CA THR A 80 0.54 10.50 2.97
C THR A 80 -0.75 10.65 2.17
N LYS A 81 -1.90 10.55 2.85
CA LYS A 81 -3.16 11.07 2.33
C LYS A 81 -3.32 12.53 2.74
N ARG A 82 -3.59 13.40 1.76
CA ARG A 82 -4.02 14.79 1.96
C ARG A 82 -5.46 14.95 1.50
N LYS A 83 -6.04 16.12 1.77
CA LYS A 83 -7.43 16.42 1.35
C LYS A 83 -7.64 16.34 -0.16
N ASP A 84 -6.58 16.61 -0.92
CA ASP A 84 -6.55 16.69 -2.39
C ASP A 84 -5.99 15.43 -3.07
N GLY A 85 -5.57 14.41 -2.31
CA GLY A 85 -5.09 13.15 -2.87
C GLY A 85 -3.95 12.52 -2.08
N PHE A 86 -3.32 11.51 -2.66
CA PHE A 86 -2.17 10.84 -2.09
C PHE A 86 -0.87 11.42 -2.67
N TYR A 87 0.19 11.38 -1.86
CA TYR A 87 1.52 11.87 -2.22
C TYR A 87 2.58 10.86 -1.78
N TYR A 88 3.53 10.56 -2.65
CA TYR A 88 4.70 9.74 -2.34
C TYR A 88 5.89 10.62 -1.96
N TRP A 89 6.59 10.26 -0.88
CA TRP A 89 7.79 10.97 -0.43
C TRP A 89 9.02 10.46 -1.17
N ALA A 90 9.67 11.33 -1.95
CA ALA A 90 10.84 11.00 -2.77
C ALA A 90 12.18 11.30 -2.05
N GLY A 91 12.13 11.64 -0.75
CA GLY A 91 13.28 12.02 0.05
C GLY A 91 13.42 13.54 0.22
N GLY A 92 14.19 13.96 1.24
CA GLY A 92 14.29 15.36 1.62
C GLY A 92 12.90 15.94 1.92
N ASP A 93 12.53 17.01 1.23
CA ASP A 93 11.19 17.62 1.32
C ASP A 93 10.41 17.53 0.00
N GLN A 94 10.67 16.48 -0.80
CA GLN A 94 10.12 16.33 -2.14
C GLN A 94 8.99 15.29 -2.18
N TRP A 95 7.88 15.65 -2.84
CA TRP A 95 6.66 14.86 -2.86
C TRP A 95 6.06 14.74 -4.25
N ILE A 96 5.79 13.50 -4.68
CA ILE A 96 5.24 13.16 -5.99
C ILE A 96 3.72 12.98 -5.84
N GLN A 97 2.93 13.59 -6.71
CA GLN A 97 1.48 13.36 -6.74
C GLN A 97 1.18 11.91 -7.15
N ALA A 98 0.59 11.13 -6.25
CA ALA A 98 0.54 9.67 -6.39
C ALA A 98 -0.36 9.19 -7.54
N ASN A 99 -1.38 9.96 -7.95
CA ASN A 99 -2.23 9.60 -9.11
C ASN A 99 -1.50 9.72 -10.47
N GLN A 100 -0.27 10.23 -10.48
CA GLN A 100 0.59 10.35 -11.67
C GLN A 100 1.76 9.35 -11.64
N ALA A 101 1.78 8.46 -10.65
CA ALA A 101 2.78 7.41 -10.51
C ALA A 101 2.12 6.08 -10.14
N ILE A 102 2.81 4.98 -10.43
CA ILE A 102 2.39 3.63 -10.04
C ILE A 102 3.54 2.96 -9.31
N VAL A 103 3.22 2.03 -8.42
CA VAL A 103 4.20 1.21 -7.68
C VAL A 103 3.98 -0.25 -8.01
N HIS A 104 5.07 -1.03 -8.04
CA HIS A 104 4.98 -2.47 -8.22
C HIS A 104 4.12 -3.11 -7.13
N VAL A 105 3.39 -4.16 -7.47
CA VAL A 105 2.44 -4.81 -6.57
C VAL A 105 2.99 -6.15 -6.12
N ASP A 106 3.63 -6.14 -4.94
CA ASP A 106 4.15 -7.35 -4.30
C ASP A 106 3.12 -7.98 -3.36
N ASN A 107 2.23 -7.15 -2.80
CA ASN A 107 1.25 -7.59 -1.83
C ASN A 107 -0.06 -6.80 -1.90
N LYS A 108 -1.02 -7.20 -1.06
CA LYS A 108 -2.35 -6.59 -1.00
C LYS A 108 -2.35 -5.08 -0.75
N SER A 109 -1.41 -4.60 0.05
CA SER A 109 -1.31 -3.19 0.43
C SER A 109 -0.93 -2.34 -0.77
N ASP A 110 0.01 -2.81 -1.59
CA ASP A 110 0.42 -2.12 -2.83
C ASP A 110 -0.73 -2.07 -3.84
N ALA A 111 -1.51 -3.16 -3.94
CA ALA A 111 -2.68 -3.20 -4.81
C ALA A 111 -3.72 -2.15 -4.38
N ILE A 112 -4.02 -2.07 -3.08
CA ILE A 112 -4.94 -1.05 -2.54
C ILE A 112 -4.37 0.35 -2.75
N LEU A 113 -3.07 0.56 -2.49
CA LEU A 113 -2.40 1.85 -2.64
C LEU A 113 -2.51 2.38 -4.07
N ASN A 114 -2.23 1.55 -5.08
CA ASN A 114 -2.40 1.94 -6.48
C ASN A 114 -3.85 2.33 -6.83
N VAL A 115 -4.84 1.67 -6.23
CA VAL A 115 -6.26 2.01 -6.43
C VAL A 115 -6.60 3.35 -5.79
N VAL A 116 -6.29 3.54 -4.50
CA VAL A 116 -6.66 4.77 -3.79
C VAL A 116 -5.85 5.97 -4.28
N ALA A 117 -4.60 5.77 -4.69
CA ALA A 117 -3.79 6.81 -5.31
C ALA A 117 -4.42 7.28 -6.62
N LYS A 118 -4.83 6.35 -7.50
CA LYS A 118 -5.36 6.67 -8.83
C LYS A 118 -6.80 7.18 -8.81
N TYR A 119 -7.68 6.52 -8.06
CA TYR A 119 -9.13 6.75 -8.09
C TYR A 119 -9.65 7.53 -6.89
N GLY A 120 -8.81 7.78 -5.89
CA GLY A 120 -9.21 8.33 -4.61
C GLY A 120 -9.75 7.28 -3.65
N ASP A 121 -9.90 7.68 -2.40
CA ASP A 121 -10.55 6.91 -1.33
C ASP A 121 -11.88 7.59 -0.99
N SER A 122 -12.96 6.83 -0.80
CA SER A 122 -14.18 7.45 -0.33
C SER A 122 -13.94 7.88 1.12
N ASN A 123 -14.12 9.16 1.43
CA ASN A 123 -13.93 9.67 2.80
C ASN A 123 -15.00 9.16 3.78
N ASN A 124 -15.74 8.11 3.42
CA ASN A 124 -16.71 7.45 4.26
C ASN A 124 -15.98 6.56 5.28
N PRO A 125 -16.10 6.82 6.60
CA PRO A 125 -15.47 5.98 7.62
C PRO A 125 -16.05 4.57 7.67
N ASP A 126 -17.26 4.35 7.15
CA ASP A 126 -17.96 3.06 7.15
C ASP A 126 -17.63 2.18 5.94
N THR A 127 -16.70 2.63 5.07
CA THR A 127 -16.14 1.77 4.01
C THR A 127 -14.78 1.20 4.41
N TRP A 128 -14.41 0.12 3.76
CA TRP A 128 -13.14 -0.57 3.95
C TRP A 128 -12.72 -1.26 2.66
N TRP A 129 -11.42 -1.44 2.50
CA TRP A 129 -10.83 -2.06 1.32
C TRP A 129 -10.64 -3.56 1.55
N LEU A 130 -11.18 -4.37 0.64
CA LEU A 130 -10.95 -5.81 0.55
C LEU A 130 -10.11 -6.10 -0.69
N SER A 131 -9.23 -7.08 -0.61
CA SER A 131 -8.35 -7.46 -1.70
C SER A 131 -8.17 -8.98 -1.74
N ASP A 132 -8.34 -9.57 -2.93
CA ASP A 132 -8.08 -10.98 -3.18
C ASP A 132 -7.01 -11.10 -4.27
N HIS A 133 -6.00 -11.95 -4.05
CA HIS A 133 -5.06 -12.33 -5.10
C HIS A 133 -5.68 -13.44 -5.96
N ILE A 134 -5.60 -13.31 -7.28
CA ILE A 134 -6.20 -14.24 -8.23
C ILE A 134 -5.14 -14.67 -9.24
N SER A 135 -4.93 -15.98 -9.32
CA SER A 135 -4.10 -16.61 -10.35
C SER A 135 -4.98 -17.31 -11.38
N ASN A 136 -4.65 -17.19 -12.67
CA ASN A 136 -5.37 -17.79 -13.81
C ASN A 136 -6.87 -17.47 -13.83
N GLY A 137 -7.21 -16.20 -13.64
CA GLY A 137 -8.58 -15.71 -13.68
C GLY A 137 -8.97 -15.15 -15.06
N TYR A 138 -10.21 -14.68 -15.15
CA TYR A 138 -10.75 -14.07 -16.38
C TYR A 138 -9.90 -12.91 -16.91
N TRP A 139 -9.33 -12.10 -15.99
CA TRP A 139 -8.55 -10.90 -16.33
C TRP A 139 -7.05 -11.15 -16.56
N GLY A 140 -6.62 -12.41 -16.59
CA GLY A 140 -5.24 -12.78 -16.83
C GLY A 140 -4.70 -13.80 -15.82
N THR A 141 -3.40 -14.06 -15.93
CA THR A 141 -2.72 -15.11 -15.15
C THR A 141 -2.40 -14.70 -13.72
N ASP A 142 -2.26 -13.40 -13.45
CA ASP A 142 -1.86 -12.89 -12.15
C ASP A 142 -2.37 -11.46 -11.92
N TYR A 143 -3.23 -11.26 -10.93
CA TYR A 143 -3.73 -9.93 -10.55
C TYR A 143 -4.34 -9.92 -9.14
N TRP A 144 -4.51 -8.72 -8.60
CA TRP A 144 -5.29 -8.45 -7.41
C TRP A 144 -6.66 -7.91 -7.78
N ARG A 145 -7.70 -8.44 -7.15
CA ARG A 145 -9.04 -7.85 -7.17
C ARG A 145 -9.21 -7.02 -5.92
N VAL A 146 -9.36 -5.72 -6.06
CA VAL A 146 -9.57 -4.78 -4.96
C VAL A 146 -11.02 -4.31 -4.96
N LYS A 147 -11.67 -4.26 -3.80
CA LYS A 147 -13.06 -3.86 -3.63
C LYS A 147 -13.18 -2.84 -2.52
N GLU A 148 -13.95 -1.79 -2.76
CA GLU A 148 -14.43 -0.93 -1.69
C GLU A 148 -15.77 -1.45 -1.18
N MET A 149 -15.83 -1.82 0.09
CA MET A 149 -16.97 -2.46 0.74
C MET A 149 -17.66 -1.48 1.70
N THR A 150 -18.97 -1.61 1.93
CA THR A 150 -19.72 -0.88 2.98
C THR A 150 -20.27 -1.82 4.05
N ILE A 151 -20.42 -1.32 5.28
CA ILE A 151 -21.00 -2.08 6.41
C ILE A 151 -22.47 -2.44 6.17
N ILE A 152 -23.23 -1.56 5.51
CA ILE A 152 -24.67 -1.75 5.32
C ILE A 152 -24.90 -2.68 4.12
N GLY A 153 -25.18 -3.96 4.40
CA GLY A 153 -25.63 -4.94 3.40
C GLY A 153 -24.54 -5.73 2.67
N VAL A 154 -23.27 -5.65 3.09
CA VAL A 154 -22.12 -6.38 2.49
C VAL A 154 -22.07 -6.26 0.96
N SER A 155 -22.44 -5.10 0.43
CA SER A 155 -22.26 -4.75 -0.97
C SER A 155 -20.91 -4.07 -1.18
N TYR A 156 -20.27 -4.32 -2.31
CA TYR A 156 -19.16 -3.49 -2.78
C TYR A 156 -19.72 -2.30 -3.58
N ILE A 157 -19.09 -1.15 -3.41
CA ILE A 157 -19.42 0.09 -4.14
C ILE A 157 -18.67 0.08 -5.48
N TYR A 158 -17.38 -0.25 -5.42
CA TYR A 158 -16.48 -0.30 -6.57
C TYR A 158 -15.61 -1.55 -6.51
N GLN A 159 -15.25 -2.06 -7.69
CA GLN A 159 -14.32 -3.16 -7.86
C GLN A 159 -13.24 -2.76 -8.88
N TYR A 160 -12.04 -3.24 -8.64
CA TYR A 160 -10.86 -2.94 -9.44
C TYR A 160 -10.05 -4.21 -9.70
N VAL A 161 -9.41 -4.25 -10.85
CA VAL A 161 -8.32 -5.18 -11.16
C VAL A 161 -7.01 -4.41 -11.07
N VAL A 162 -6.02 -4.98 -10.39
CA VAL A 162 -4.69 -4.39 -10.25
C VAL A 162 -3.65 -5.44 -10.63
N TYR A 163 -2.82 -5.13 -11.60
CA TYR A 163 -1.79 -6.03 -12.10
C TYR A 163 -0.46 -5.86 -11.34
N PRO A 164 0.47 -6.82 -11.45
CA PRO A 164 1.78 -6.75 -10.79
C PRO A 164 2.56 -5.47 -11.12
N ASP A 165 2.41 -4.90 -12.32
CA ASP A 165 3.06 -3.65 -12.71
C ASP A 165 2.47 -2.39 -12.04
N GLY A 166 1.41 -2.53 -11.24
CA GLY A 166 0.69 -1.42 -10.59
C GLY A 166 -0.42 -0.83 -11.45
N SER A 167 -0.57 -1.26 -12.70
CA SER A 167 -1.68 -0.80 -13.53
C SER A 167 -3.01 -1.28 -12.94
N SER A 168 -3.95 -0.36 -12.83
CA SER A 168 -5.25 -0.62 -12.20
C SER A 168 -6.41 -0.12 -13.04
N TYR A 169 -7.48 -0.91 -13.08
CA TYR A 169 -8.69 -0.65 -13.87
C TYR A 169 -9.91 -0.81 -12.98
N ARG A 170 -10.78 0.19 -12.99
CA ARG A 170 -12.09 0.08 -12.36
C ARG A 170 -12.99 -0.77 -13.26
N LEU A 171 -13.68 -1.73 -12.66
CA LEU A 171 -14.68 -2.55 -13.34
C LEU A 171 -16.05 -1.90 -13.23
N ASP A 172 -16.79 -1.90 -14.34
CA ASP A 172 -18.20 -1.56 -14.30
C ASP A 172 -19.02 -2.77 -13.85
N ASN A 173 -20.25 -2.54 -13.38
CA ASN A 173 -21.11 -3.60 -12.88
C ASN A 173 -21.42 -4.69 -13.93
N SER A 174 -21.30 -4.36 -15.23
CA SER A 174 -21.43 -5.31 -16.34
C SER A 174 -20.26 -6.27 -16.48
N ASP A 175 -19.10 -5.90 -15.96
CA ASP A 175 -17.84 -6.58 -16.23
C ASP A 175 -17.53 -7.65 -15.18
N ASN A 176 -18.50 -8.03 -14.34
CA ASN A 176 -18.30 -9.07 -13.35
C ASN A 176 -18.64 -10.43 -13.97
N PRO A 177 -17.65 -11.26 -14.37
CA PRO A 177 -17.94 -12.62 -14.81
C PRO A 177 -18.57 -13.37 -13.64
N MET A 178 -19.77 -13.91 -13.84
CA MET A 178 -20.45 -14.79 -12.88
C MET A 178 -19.62 -16.03 -12.57
#